data_AF-A0A960SFA0-F1
#
_entry.id   AF-A0A960SFA0-F1
#
_cell.length_a   1.000
_cell.length_b   1.000
_cell.length_c   1.000
_cell.angle_alpha   90.00
_cell.angle_beta   90.00
_cell.angle_gamma   90.00
#
_symmetry.space_group_name_H-M   'P 1'
#
loop_
_entity.id
_entity.type
_entity.pdbx_description
1 polymer ?
#
loop_
_entity_poly.entity_id
_entity_poly.type
_entity_poly.pdbx_seq_one_letter_code
_entity_poly.pdbx_strand_id
1 'polypeptide(L)'
;MFDIKQPDKPLFHDELYSGHGVVWDSKRERLWALGYEELRSYRLKDWDTPAPKLERTATFKLPTTGGHDLSPIPGSAGLVVTTSKHVFIFDRDRGTFSQHAALGNEPGVKCVSVHPETGRIAWVQGEDGEWWSPRIRFLEPNGEVRLEGERLYKVRWLVD
;
A
#
# COMPACT_ATOMS: atom_id res chain seq x y z
N MET A 1 17.55 -1.43 -0.09
CA MET A 1 17.88 0.01 -0.09
C MET A 1 19.09 0.20 -0.97
N PHE A 2 19.05 1.19 -1.85
CA PHE A 2 20.09 1.46 -2.84
C PHE A 2 20.45 2.95 -2.80
N ASP A 3 21.67 3.28 -3.19
CA ASP A 3 22.09 4.65 -3.50
C ASP A 3 21.86 4.90 -5.00
N ILE A 4 21.18 6.00 -5.35
CA ILE A 4 20.96 6.37 -6.75
C ILE A 4 22.27 6.64 -7.50
N LYS A 5 23.34 7.00 -6.79
CA LYS A 5 24.68 7.24 -7.37
C LYS A 5 25.48 5.96 -7.56
N GLN A 6 25.08 4.86 -6.91
CA GLN A 6 25.74 3.55 -6.98
C GLN A 6 24.69 2.46 -7.25
N PRO A 7 24.15 2.37 -8.49
CA PRO A 7 23.15 1.37 -8.83
C PRO A 7 23.68 -0.05 -8.61
N ASP A 8 22.77 -1.02 -8.48
CA ASP A 8 23.04 -2.46 -8.35
C ASP A 8 23.85 -2.91 -7.12
N LYS A 9 24.20 -1.98 -6.22
CA LYS A 9 24.87 -2.29 -4.96
C LYS A 9 23.93 -2.04 -3.77
N PRO A 10 23.30 -3.08 -3.19
CA PRO A 10 22.41 -2.88 -2.06
C PRO A 10 23.21 -2.37 -0.84
N LEU A 11 22.76 -1.25 -0.26
CA LEU A 11 23.29 -0.74 1.01
C LEU A 11 22.75 -1.53 2.20
N PHE A 12 21.51 -1.99 2.08
CA PHE A 12 20.79 -2.75 3.10
C PHE A 12 19.67 -3.56 2.45
N HIS A 13 19.41 -4.76 2.98
CA HIS A 13 18.25 -5.56 2.63
C HIS A 13 17.60 -6.18 3.87
N ASP A 14 16.31 -6.45 3.78
CA ASP A 14 15.55 -7.22 4.76
C ASP A 14 14.57 -8.13 4.00
N GLU A 15 14.32 -9.32 4.51
CA GLU A 15 13.44 -10.30 3.86
C GLU A 15 12.00 -10.12 4.30
N LEU A 16 11.11 -9.91 3.34
CA LEU A 16 9.67 -9.81 3.55
C LEU A 16 8.96 -10.73 2.56
N TYR A 17 8.35 -11.80 3.08
CA TYR A 17 7.63 -12.74 2.24
C TYR A 17 6.46 -12.05 1.55
N SER A 18 6.41 -12.17 0.21
CA SER A 18 5.37 -11.56 -0.62
C SER A 18 5.27 -10.04 -0.41
N GLY A 19 6.38 -9.31 -0.53
CA GLY A 19 6.36 -7.84 -0.46
C GLY A 19 5.55 -7.22 -1.60
N HIS A 20 4.52 -6.43 -1.28
CA HIS A 20 3.54 -5.91 -2.26
C HIS A 20 3.34 -4.39 -2.23
N GLY A 21 3.80 -3.71 -1.17
CA GLY A 21 3.64 -2.26 -1.04
C GLY A 21 4.63 -1.66 -0.07
N VAL A 22 5.08 -0.44 -0.38
CA VAL A 22 5.93 0.35 0.49
C VAL A 22 5.45 1.80 0.49
N VAL A 23 5.39 2.43 1.67
CA VAL A 23 5.00 3.83 1.84
C VAL A 23 6.00 4.51 2.75
N TRP A 24 6.59 5.62 2.29
CA TRP A 24 7.34 6.52 3.13
C TRP A 24 6.39 7.51 3.81
N ASP A 25 6.53 7.66 5.13
CA ASP A 25 5.82 8.62 5.95
C ASP A 25 6.82 9.66 6.46
N SER A 26 6.91 10.80 5.77
CA SER A 26 7.83 11.88 6.13
C SER A 26 7.50 12.50 7.49
N LYS A 27 6.21 12.60 7.86
CA LYS A 27 5.79 13.16 9.15
C LYS A 27 6.28 12.33 10.32
N ARG A 28 6.30 11.00 10.19
CA ARG A 28 6.74 10.07 11.23
C ARG A 28 8.19 9.62 11.06
N GLU A 29 8.82 9.96 9.93
CA GLU A 29 10.11 9.44 9.50
C GLU A 29 10.14 7.90 9.54
N ARG A 30 9.11 7.28 8.95
CA ARG A 30 8.94 5.82 8.92
C ARG A 30 8.71 5.31 7.51
N LEU A 31 9.33 4.17 7.22
CA LEU A 31 8.99 3.35 6.05
C LEU A 31 8.02 2.26 6.50
N TRP A 32 6.90 2.11 5.80
CA TRP A 32 5.93 1.05 6.00
C TRP A 32 6.04 0.07 4.84
N ALA A 33 6.12 -1.24 5.13
CA ALA A 33 6.24 -2.28 4.11
C ALA A 33 5.23 -3.40 4.35
N LEU A 34 4.42 -3.71 3.33
CA LEU A 34 3.37 -4.72 3.37
C LEU A 34 3.86 -6.03 2.75
N GLY A 35 3.71 -7.13 3.49
CA GLY A 35 3.95 -8.49 3.04
C GLY A 35 2.69 -9.35 2.99
N TYR A 36 2.87 -10.67 2.93
CA TYR A 36 1.75 -11.63 2.88
C TYR A 36 0.88 -11.60 4.15
N GLU A 37 1.48 -11.63 5.34
CA GLU A 37 0.77 -11.77 6.62
C GLU A 37 0.98 -10.60 7.57
N GLU A 38 1.85 -9.66 7.20
CA GLU A 38 2.28 -8.59 8.10
C GLU A 38 2.50 -7.26 7.39
N LEU A 39 2.28 -6.19 8.14
CA LEU A 39 2.74 -4.84 7.85
C LEU A 39 3.89 -4.53 8.80
N ARG A 40 5.02 -4.08 8.26
CA ARG A 40 6.20 -3.71 9.04
C ARG A 40 6.42 -2.21 8.99
N SER A 41 6.95 -1.66 10.09
CA SER A 41 7.48 -0.29 10.13
C SER A 41 8.99 -0.32 10.32
N TYR A 42 9.67 0.64 9.71
CA TYR A 42 11.11 0.83 9.83
C TYR A 42 11.42 2.29 10.06
N ARG A 43 12.50 2.57 10.81
CA ARG A 43 13.13 3.89 10.90
C ARG A 43 14.45 3.91 10.16
N LEU A 44 14.86 5.10 9.70
CA LEU A 44 16.22 5.30 9.21
C LEU A 44 17.20 5.20 10.38
N LYS A 45 18.34 4.56 10.17
CA LYS A 45 19.41 4.44 11.16
C LYS A 45 20.75 4.58 10.46
N ASP A 46 21.68 5.27 11.13
CA ASP A 46 23.04 5.53 10.65
C ASP A 46 23.04 6.20 9.25
N TRP A 47 22.07 7.08 8.98
CA TRP A 47 21.75 7.58 7.63
C TRP A 47 22.89 8.39 6.99
N ASP A 48 23.57 9.22 7.77
CA ASP A 48 24.69 10.06 7.29
C ASP A 48 26.05 9.37 7.40
N THR A 49 26.06 8.04 7.54
CA THR A 49 27.28 7.23 7.62
C THR A 49 27.52 6.47 6.32
N PRO A 50 28.71 5.89 6.10
CA PRO A 50 28.95 5.00 4.97
C PRO A 50 28.11 3.70 4.97
N ALA A 51 27.39 3.39 6.05
CA ALA A 51 26.61 2.16 6.21
C ALA A 51 25.17 2.43 6.71
N PRO A 52 24.36 3.18 5.94
CA PRO A 52 22.98 3.47 6.33
C PRO A 52 22.13 2.21 6.29
N LYS A 53 21.10 2.15 7.14
CA LYS A 53 20.18 1.00 7.21
C LYS A 53 18.76 1.38 7.59
N LEU A 54 17.86 0.44 7.35
CA LEU A 54 16.50 0.48 7.87
C LEU A 54 16.44 -0.42 9.11
N GLU A 55 16.09 0.13 10.25
CA GLU A 55 15.86 -0.65 11.46
C GLU A 55 14.35 -0.89 11.62
N ARG A 56 13.95 -2.17 11.65
CA ARG A 56 12.55 -2.56 11.85
C ARG A 56 12.11 -2.15 13.26
N THR A 57 11.10 -1.30 13.34
CA THR A 57 10.58 -0.77 14.62
C THR A 57 9.34 -1.49 15.12
N ALA A 58 8.54 -2.07 14.22
CA ALA A 58 7.37 -2.87 14.59
C ALA A 58 6.93 -3.79 13.44
N THR A 59 6.19 -4.84 13.82
CA THR A 59 5.48 -5.77 12.94
C THR A 59 4.03 -5.86 13.41
N PHE A 60 3.09 -5.73 12.49
CA PHE A 60 1.66 -5.83 12.74
C PHE A 60 1.09 -6.96 11.88
N LYS A 61 0.50 -7.98 12.52
CA LYS A 61 -0.17 -9.07 11.81
C LYS A 61 -1.39 -8.54 11.08
N LEU A 62 -1.55 -8.88 9.80
CA LEU A 62 -2.74 -8.54 9.04
C LEU A 62 -3.95 -9.32 9.56
N PRO A 63 -5.15 -8.71 9.63
CA PRO A 63 -6.37 -9.44 10.02
C PRO A 63 -6.71 -10.60 9.06
N THR A 64 -6.30 -10.49 7.79
CA THR A 64 -6.32 -11.58 6.80
C THR A 64 -5.07 -11.53 5.93
N THR A 65 -4.60 -12.68 5.46
CA THR A 65 -3.39 -12.81 4.65
C THR A 65 -3.58 -12.37 3.19
N GLY A 66 -2.48 -12.30 2.46
CA GLY A 66 -2.45 -11.94 1.04
C GLY A 66 -2.47 -10.45 0.79
N GLY A 67 -1.58 -9.69 1.44
CA GLY A 67 -1.40 -8.27 1.15
C GLY A 67 -1.20 -8.03 -0.36
N HIS A 68 -1.97 -7.11 -0.93
CA HIS A 68 -1.93 -6.77 -2.36
C HIS A 68 -1.51 -5.32 -2.60
N ASP A 69 -1.95 -4.41 -1.72
CA ASP A 69 -1.63 -3.00 -1.85
C ASP A 69 -1.58 -2.26 -0.52
N LEU A 70 -0.72 -1.25 -0.50
CA LEU A 70 -0.54 -0.30 0.59
C LEU A 70 -0.55 1.10 -0.01
N SER A 71 -1.49 1.95 0.40
CA SER A 71 -1.56 3.34 -0.05
C SER A 71 -1.90 4.29 1.11
N PRO A 72 -1.36 5.52 1.11
CA PRO A 72 -1.72 6.49 2.13
C PRO A 72 -3.13 7.03 1.90
N ILE A 73 -3.84 7.34 3.00
CA ILE A 73 -4.98 8.26 2.97
C ILE A 73 -4.42 9.67 3.19
N PRO A 74 -4.45 10.55 2.18
CA PRO A 74 -3.88 11.89 2.28
C PRO A 74 -4.46 12.69 3.45
N GLY A 75 -3.62 13.52 4.08
CA GLY A 75 -4.03 14.36 5.22
C GLY A 75 -4.32 13.60 6.53
N SER A 76 -4.10 12.28 6.61
CA SER A 76 -4.44 11.47 7.78
C SER A 76 -3.31 10.53 8.25
N ALA A 77 -3.54 9.83 9.36
CA ALA A 77 -2.71 8.71 9.84
C ALA A 77 -3.04 7.36 9.18
N GLY A 78 -4.09 7.29 8.36
CA GLY A 78 -4.56 6.05 7.76
C GLY A 78 -3.69 5.59 6.58
N LEU A 79 -3.50 4.28 6.47
CA LEU A 79 -3.09 3.58 5.25
C LEU A 79 -4.24 2.67 4.82
N VAL A 80 -4.61 2.68 3.55
CA VAL A 80 -5.47 1.64 3.00
C VAL A 80 -4.62 0.40 2.74
N VAL A 81 -5.08 -0.74 3.24
CA VAL A 81 -4.44 -2.05 3.11
C VAL A 81 -5.42 -3.00 2.46
N THR A 82 -5.09 -3.48 1.26
CA THR A 82 -5.91 -4.52 0.60
C THR A 82 -5.28 -5.88 0.82
N THR A 83 -6.11 -6.88 1.10
CA THR A 83 -5.72 -8.28 1.26
C THR A 83 -6.46 -9.15 0.24
N SER A 84 -6.23 -10.47 0.26
CA SER A 84 -7.00 -11.39 -0.58
C SER A 84 -8.51 -11.33 -0.33
N LYS A 85 -8.94 -10.97 0.89
CA LYS A 85 -10.35 -11.10 1.32
C LYS A 85 -11.04 -9.78 1.67
N HIS A 86 -10.30 -8.77 2.12
CA HIS A 86 -10.88 -7.56 2.70
C HIS A 86 -10.02 -6.34 2.44
N VAL A 87 -10.61 -5.16 2.64
CA VAL A 87 -9.91 -3.87 2.65
C VAL A 87 -9.95 -3.29 4.06
N PHE A 88 -8.80 -2.89 4.57
CA PHE A 88 -8.64 -2.30 5.89
C PHE A 88 -8.08 -0.88 5.82
N ILE A 89 -8.35 -0.10 6.86
CA ILE A 89 -7.58 1.08 7.22
C ILE A 89 -6.68 0.72 8.39
N PHE A 90 -5.37 0.88 8.20
CA PHE A 90 -4.39 0.81 9.26
C PHE A 90 -4.07 2.20 9.80
N ASP A 91 -4.28 2.42 11.09
CA ASP A 91 -3.91 3.66 11.77
C ASP A 91 -2.44 3.60 12.21
N ARG A 92 -1.60 4.44 11.59
CA ARG A 92 -0.15 4.49 11.87
C ARG A 92 0.20 5.00 13.27
N ASP A 93 -0.66 5.81 13.88
CA ASP A 93 -0.42 6.34 15.23
C ASP A 93 -0.81 5.32 16.30
N ARG A 94 -1.90 4.58 16.06
CA ARG A 94 -2.44 3.61 17.03
C ARG A 94 -1.93 2.19 16.80
N GLY A 95 -1.43 1.87 15.61
CA GLY A 95 -0.95 0.54 15.24
C GLY A 95 -2.08 -0.49 15.10
N THR A 96 -3.28 -0.06 14.68
CA THR A 96 -4.48 -0.91 14.65
C THR A 96 -5.14 -0.92 13.28
N PHE A 97 -5.83 -2.03 12.97
CA PHE A 97 -6.66 -2.18 11.77
C PHE A 97 -8.13 -1.95 12.07
N SER A 98 -8.83 -1.33 11.12
CA SER A 98 -10.28 -1.26 11.05
C SER A 98 -10.72 -1.58 9.62
N GLN A 99 -11.93 -2.09 9.41
CA GLN A 99 -12.40 -2.33 8.04
C GLN A 99 -12.68 -1.02 7.32
N HIS A 100 -12.38 -0.97 6.02
CA HIS A 100 -12.79 0.14 5.17
C HIS A 100 -14.32 0.19 5.08
N ALA A 101 -14.93 1.37 5.25
CA ALA A 101 -16.38 1.50 5.36
C ALA A 101 -17.14 0.96 4.12
N ALA A 102 -16.72 1.36 2.91
CA ALA A 102 -17.36 0.91 1.66
C ALA A 102 -16.82 -0.43 1.13
N LEU A 103 -15.50 -0.63 1.13
CA LEU A 103 -14.84 -1.76 0.47
C LEU A 103 -14.44 -2.90 1.42
N GLY A 104 -14.75 -2.81 2.71
CA GLY A 104 -14.21 -3.72 3.73
C GLY A 104 -14.58 -5.19 3.54
N ASN A 105 -15.70 -5.46 2.86
CA ASN A 105 -16.18 -6.81 2.57
C ASN A 105 -15.95 -7.23 1.10
N GLU A 106 -15.31 -6.39 0.29
CA GLU A 106 -15.00 -6.72 -1.09
C GLU A 106 -13.74 -7.62 -1.16
N PRO A 107 -13.87 -8.87 -1.60
CA PRO A 107 -12.72 -9.75 -1.79
C PRO A 107 -11.96 -9.39 -3.07
N GLY A 108 -10.69 -9.79 -3.15
CA GLY A 108 -9.93 -9.65 -4.39
C GLY A 108 -9.63 -8.22 -4.84
N VAL A 109 -9.81 -7.22 -3.97
CA VAL A 109 -9.41 -5.83 -4.24
C VAL A 109 -7.89 -5.77 -4.36
N LYS A 110 -7.40 -5.38 -5.54
CA LYS A 110 -5.98 -5.37 -5.88
C LYS A 110 -5.32 -4.05 -5.55
N CYS A 111 -6.07 -2.96 -5.56
CA CYS A 111 -5.58 -1.67 -5.09
C CYS A 111 -6.71 -0.72 -4.73
N VAL A 112 -6.38 0.27 -3.89
CA VAL A 112 -7.23 1.43 -3.60
C VAL A 112 -6.33 2.67 -3.54
N SER A 113 -6.75 3.76 -4.16
CA SER A 113 -6.05 5.04 -4.16
C SER A 113 -7.02 6.17 -3.90
N VAL A 114 -6.71 7.01 -2.92
CA VAL A 114 -7.53 8.16 -2.52
C VAL A 114 -6.93 9.43 -3.13
N HIS A 115 -7.75 10.22 -3.82
CA HIS A 115 -7.33 11.50 -4.37
C HIS A 115 -7.07 12.48 -3.23
N PRO A 116 -5.92 13.18 -3.19
CA PRO A 116 -5.53 13.97 -2.02
C PRO A 116 -6.40 15.19 -1.76
N GLU A 117 -6.93 15.82 -2.81
CA GLU A 117 -7.76 17.02 -2.65
C GLU A 117 -9.27 16.71 -2.52
N THR A 118 -9.80 15.87 -3.41
CA THR A 118 -11.24 15.60 -3.50
C THR A 118 -11.71 14.46 -2.61
N GLY A 119 -10.80 13.62 -2.12
CA GLY A 119 -11.14 12.37 -1.42
C GLY A 119 -11.71 11.28 -2.33
N ARG A 120 -11.82 11.52 -3.65
CA ARG A 120 -12.35 10.54 -4.59
C ARG A 120 -11.49 9.28 -4.60
N ILE A 121 -12.13 8.12 -4.54
CA ILE A 121 -11.43 6.83 -4.46
C ILE A 121 -11.41 6.21 -5.85
N ALA A 122 -10.24 5.76 -6.29
CA ALA A 122 -10.06 4.88 -7.45
C ALA A 122 -9.58 3.52 -6.97
N TRP A 123 -10.19 2.43 -7.45
CA TRP A 123 -9.84 1.08 -7.02
C TRP A 123 -9.99 0.06 -8.15
N VAL A 124 -9.24 -1.04 -8.01
CA VAL A 124 -9.25 -2.18 -8.94
C VAL A 124 -9.50 -3.44 -8.15
N GLN A 125 -10.35 -4.32 -8.68
CA GLN A 125 -10.68 -5.63 -8.14
C GLN A 125 -10.50 -6.66 -9.24
N GLY A 126 -9.90 -7.81 -8.93
CA GLY A 126 -9.81 -8.91 -9.88
C GLY A 126 -11.21 -9.40 -10.25
N GLU A 127 -11.48 -9.63 -11.53
CA GLU A 127 -12.79 -10.11 -12.02
C GLU A 127 -12.65 -11.40 -12.82
N ASP A 128 -13.73 -12.16 -12.96
CA ASP A 128 -13.79 -13.38 -13.77
C ASP A 128 -12.74 -14.47 -13.42
N GLY A 129 -12.35 -14.53 -12.14
CA GLY A 129 -11.33 -15.47 -11.65
C GLY A 129 -9.89 -15.02 -11.89
N GLU A 130 -9.69 -13.84 -12.48
CA GLU A 130 -8.38 -13.27 -12.79
C GLU A 130 -7.84 -12.39 -11.66
N TRP A 131 -6.51 -12.26 -11.62
CA TRP A 131 -5.82 -11.40 -10.66
C TRP A 131 -5.85 -9.91 -11.04
N TRP A 132 -6.47 -9.55 -12.16
CA TRP A 132 -6.51 -8.23 -12.77
C TRP A 132 -7.93 -7.88 -13.23
N SER A 133 -8.16 -6.64 -13.66
CA SER A 133 -9.41 -6.19 -14.30
C SER A 133 -9.12 -5.15 -15.38
N PRO A 134 -9.94 -5.04 -16.44
CA PRO A 134 -9.88 -3.93 -17.39
C PRO A 134 -10.58 -2.67 -16.85
N ARG A 135 -11.10 -2.69 -15.62
CA ARG A 135 -11.93 -1.62 -15.06
C ARG A 135 -11.24 -0.92 -13.91
N ILE A 136 -11.28 0.41 -13.96
CA ILE A 136 -11.05 1.28 -12.80
C ILE A 136 -12.42 1.67 -12.27
N ARG A 137 -12.68 1.35 -11.00
CA ARG A 137 -13.92 1.72 -10.31
C ARG A 137 -13.66 2.93 -9.43
N PHE A 138 -14.70 3.74 -9.22
CA PHE A 138 -14.63 4.95 -8.40
C PHE A 138 -15.68 4.97 -7.32
N LEU A 139 -15.36 5.59 -6.18
CA LEU A 139 -16.31 6.02 -5.14
C LEU A 139 -16.15 7.53 -4.92
N GLU A 140 -17.20 8.17 -4.41
CA GLU A 140 -17.23 9.60 -4.05
C GLU A 140 -16.87 10.56 -5.21
N PRO A 141 -17.64 10.59 -6.32
CA PRO A 141 -18.85 9.81 -6.60
C PRO A 141 -18.55 8.49 -7.34
N ASN A 142 -19.55 7.60 -7.34
CA ASN A 142 -19.50 6.33 -8.04
C ASN A 142 -19.29 6.53 -9.54
N GLY A 143 -18.49 5.66 -10.14
CA GLY A 143 -18.24 5.64 -11.57
C GLY A 143 -17.32 4.51 -11.97
N GLU A 144 -17.13 4.33 -13.27
CA GLU A 144 -16.26 3.31 -13.83
C GLU A 144 -15.62 3.82 -15.14
N VAL A 145 -14.35 3.47 -15.35
CA VAL A 145 -13.69 3.59 -16.65
C VAL A 145 -13.20 2.19 -17.02
N ARG A 146 -13.49 1.78 -18.26
CA ARG A 146 -13.04 0.50 -18.81
C ARG A 146 -11.98 0.74 -19.88
N LEU A 147 -10.86 0.04 -19.76
CA LEU A 147 -9.73 0.05 -20.68
C LEU A 147 -9.67 -1.32 -21.38
N GLU A 148 -10.29 -1.43 -22.55
CA GLU A 148 -10.36 -2.70 -23.28
C GLU A 148 -8.96 -3.23 -23.61
N GLY A 149 -8.77 -4.53 -23.39
CA GLY A 149 -7.48 -5.21 -23.61
C GLY A 149 -6.46 -5.07 -22.47
N GLU A 150 -6.71 -4.19 -21.50
CA GLU A 150 -5.78 -3.96 -20.39
C GLU A 150 -5.96 -4.92 -19.22
N ARG A 151 -4.86 -5.21 -18.53
CA ARG A 151 -4.82 -6.07 -17.33
C ARG A 151 -4.36 -5.30 -16.11
N LEU A 152 -5.27 -4.51 -15.52
CA LEU A 152 -4.93 -3.61 -14.44
C LEU A 152 -4.83 -4.36 -13.10
N TYR A 153 -3.76 -4.08 -12.37
CA TYR A 153 -3.58 -4.51 -10.98
C TYR A 153 -3.60 -3.33 -10.00
N LYS A 154 -2.96 -2.22 -10.40
CA LYS A 154 -2.85 -1.00 -9.61
C LYS A 154 -3.31 0.23 -10.38
N VAL A 155 -3.97 1.14 -9.68
CA VAL A 155 -4.26 2.51 -10.11
C VAL A 155 -3.78 3.48 -9.03
N ARG A 156 -3.29 4.65 -9.47
CA ARG A 156 -2.86 5.75 -8.61
C ARG A 156 -3.31 7.07 -9.21
N TRP A 157 -3.75 7.98 -8.36
CA TRP A 157 -3.83 9.39 -8.73
C TRP A 157 -2.41 9.95 -8.86
N LEU A 158 -2.11 10.50 -10.02
CA LEU A 158 -0.94 11.36 -10.21
C LEU A 158 -1.41 12.77 -9.93
N VAL A 159 -0.84 13.39 -8.90
CA VAL A 159 -1.04 14.81 -8.61
C VAL A 159 0.32 15.48 -8.68
N ASP A 160 0.31 16.71 -9.17
CA ASP A 160 1.51 17.55 -9.35
C ASP A 160 1.98 18.18 -8.03
#